data_AF-A0A3S9MZ13-F1
#
_entry.id   AF-A0A3S9MZ13-F1
#
_cell.length_a   1.000
_cell.length_b   1.000
_cell.length_c   1.000
_cell.angle_alpha   90.00
_cell.angle_beta   90.00
_cell.angle_gamma   90.00
#
_symmetry.space_group_name_H-M   'P 1'
#
loop_
_entity.id
_entity.type
_entity.pdbx_description
1 polymer ?
#
loop_
_entity_poly.entity_id
_entity_poly.type
_entity_poly.pdbx_seq_one_letter_code
_entity_poly.pdbx_strand_id
1 'polypeptide(L)' 'MKFMDEADNFRYVLWFLTILFSLLVAFGPSEGTLGYTGRLLLGLFSSLLVIYLILKLIQRRYFTEKSETSEA' A
#
# COMPACT_ATOMS: atom_id res chain seq x y z
N MET A 1 -7.19 -4.23 -15.71
CA MET A 1 -6.20 -3.14 -15.70
C MET A 1 -4.89 -3.77 -15.26
N LYS A 2 -3.98 -4.11 -16.18
CA LYS A 2 -2.79 -4.94 -15.86
C LYS A 2 -2.02 -4.47 -14.61
N PHE A 3 -1.94 -3.15 -14.40
CA PHE A 3 -1.29 -2.58 -13.21
C PHE A 3 -1.96 -2.92 -11.88
N MET A 4 -3.29 -3.02 -11.83
CA MET A 4 -4.00 -3.36 -10.59
C MET A 4 -3.90 -4.86 -10.27
N ASP A 5 -3.91 -5.71 -11.31
CA ASP A 5 -3.73 -7.15 -11.16
C ASP A 5 -2.35 -7.46 -10.57
N GLU A 6 -1.31 -6.75 -11.05
CA GLU A 6 0.04 -6.84 -10.50
C GLU A 6 0.11 -6.29 -9.07
N ALA A 7 -0.50 -5.13 -8.81
CA ALA A 7 -0.52 -4.52 -7.48
C ALA A 7 -1.26 -5.36 -6.44
N ASP A 8 -2.32 -6.08 -6.84
CA ASP A 8 -3.01 -7.02 -5.96
C ASP A 8 -2.14 -8.23 -5.60
N ASN A 9 -1.26 -8.68 -6.50
CA ASN A 9 -0.29 -9.74 -6.22
C ASN A 9 0.76 -9.28 -5.18
N PHE A 10 1.19 -8.03 -5.28
CA PHE A 10 2.14 -7.42 -4.33
C PHE A 10 1.50 -6.95 -3.02
N ARG A 11 0.17 -6.95 -2.90
CA ARG A 11 -0.55 -6.44 -1.72
C ARG A 11 -0.01 -6.99 -0.41
N TYR A 12 0.17 -8.32 -0.33
CA TYR A 12 0.61 -8.96 0.90
C TYR A 12 2.03 -8.55 1.28
N VAL A 13 2.92 -8.43 0.29
CA VAL A 13 4.29 -7.97 0.49
C VAL A 13 4.29 -6.51 0.94
N LEU A 14 3.49 -5.66 0.30
CA LEU A 14 3.37 -4.24 0.61
C LEU A 14 2.90 -4.02 2.05
N TRP A 15 1.85 -4.72 2.46
CA TRP A 15 1.36 -4.72 3.84
C TRP A 15 2.40 -5.25 4.82
N PHE A 16 2.99 -6.41 4.53
CA PHE A 16 3.98 -7.03 5.40
C PHE A 16 5.18 -6.12 5.63
N LEU A 17 5.77 -5.56 4.57
CA LEU A 17 6.92 -4.67 4.67
C LEU A 17 6.56 -3.37 5.39
N THR A 18 5.38 -2.80 5.14
CA THR A 18 4.93 -1.59 5.84
C THR A 18 4.82 -1.83 7.34
N ILE A 19 4.23 -2.95 7.75
CA ILE A 19 4.12 -3.34 9.17
C ILE A 19 5.50 -3.60 9.76
N LEU A 20 6.35 -4.37 9.06
CA LEU A 20 7.70 -4.70 9.50
C LEU A 20 8.54 -3.44 9.74
N PHE A 21 8.56 -2.51 8.78
CA PHE A 21 9.28 -1.24 8.94
C PHE A 21 8.65 -0.32 9.98
N SER A 22 7.32 -0.37 10.17
CA SER A 22 6.67 0.37 11.24
C SER A 22 7.12 -0.13 12.62
N LEU A 23 7.18 -1.45 12.81
CA LEU A 23 7.72 -2.06 14.03
C LEU A 23 9.21 -1.74 14.20
N LEU A 24 10.00 -1.82 13.13
CA LEU A 24 11.42 -1.47 13.16
C LEU A 24 11.64 0.00 13.55
N VAL A 25 10.83 0.92 13.05
CA VAL A 25 10.95 2.36 13.38
C VAL A 25 10.44 2.65 14.79
N ALA A 26 9.42 1.94 15.27
CA ALA A 26 8.85 2.14 16.60
C ALA A 26 9.68 1.51 17.73
N PHE A 27 10.26 0.33 17.50
CA PHE A 27 10.97 -0.46 18.51
C PHE A 27 12.46 -0.64 18.24
N GLY A 28 12.93 -0.31 17.05
CA GLY A 28 14.33 -0.41 16.67
C GLY A 28 15.17 0.81 17.04
N PRO A 29 16.48 0.75 16.77
CA PRO A 29 17.41 1.85 17.07
C PRO A 29 17.01 3.13 16.32
N SER A 30 16.84 4.22 17.07
CA SER A 30 16.49 5.52 16.51
C SER A 30 17.67 6.22 15.84
N GLU A 31 18.90 5.89 16.24
CA GLU A 31 20.13 6.51 15.76
C GLU A 31 20.97 5.56 14.90
N GLY A 32 21.78 6.15 14.02
CA GLY A 32 22.60 5.43 13.04
C GLY A 32 21.91 5.17 11.71
N THR A 33 22.66 4.57 10.79
CA THR A 33 22.22 4.30 9.40
C THR A 33 20.95 3.44 9.35
N LEU A 34 20.83 2.46 10.26
CA LEU A 34 19.67 1.57 10.32
C LEU A 34 18.36 2.31 10.62
N GLY A 35 18.37 3.25 11.56
CA GLY A 35 17.18 4.04 11.92
C GLY A 35 16.74 4.98 10.80
N TYR A 36 17.71 5.62 10.14
CA TYR A 36 17.43 6.50 9.00
C TYR A 36 16.88 5.72 7.80
N THR A 37 17.52 4.60 7.45
CA THR A 37 17.05 3.71 6.37
C THR A 37 15.68 3.13 6.69
N GLY A 38 15.41 2.73 7.93
CA GLY A 38 14.10 2.23 8.36
C GLY A 38 12.98 3.25 8.16
N ARG A 39 13.22 4.52 8.51
CA ARG A 39 12.25 5.62 8.30
C ARG A 39 12.01 5.90 6.82
N LEU A 40 13.07 5.92 6.01
CA LEU A 40 12.96 6.10 4.57
C LEU A 40 12.15 4.98 3.90
N LEU A 41 12.45 3.72 4.24
CA LEU A 41 11.74 2.57 3.71
C LEU A 41 10.28 2.55 4.17
N LEU A 42 10.01 2.85 5.45
CA LEU A 42 8.64 3.01 5.94
C LEU A 42 7.87 4.07 5.15
N GLY A 43 8.47 5.23 4.90
CA GLY A 43 7.86 6.29 4.10
C GLY A 43 7.53 5.84 2.68
N LEU A 44 8.47 5.15 2.02
CA LEU A 44 8.28 4.59 0.68
C LEU A 44 7.14 3.57 0.61
N PHE A 45 7.18 2.56 1.48
CA PHE A 45 6.16 1.50 1.48
C PHE A 45 4.79 2.01 1.93
N SER A 46 4.74 2.91 2.90
CA SER A 46 3.49 3.56 3.33
C SER A 46 2.86 4.39 2.21
N SER A 47 3.67 5.19 1.48
CA SER A 47 3.19 5.95 0.33
C SER A 47 2.61 5.05 -0.76
N LEU A 48 3.32 3.98 -1.11
CA LEU A 48 2.84 2.99 -2.07
C LEU A 48 1.54 2.31 -1.60
N LEU A 49 1.44 1.99 -0.30
CA LEU A 49 0.25 1.38 0.28
C LEU A 49 -0.96 2.33 0.19
N VAL A 50 -0.77 3.60 0.49
CA VAL A 50 -1.82 4.63 0.36
C VAL A 50 -2.28 4.76 -1.09
N ILE A 51 -1.35 4.84 -2.04
CA ILE A 51 -1.67 4.91 -3.48
C ILE A 51 -2.48 3.68 -3.90
N TYR A 52 -2.05 2.48 -3.50
CA TYR A 52 -2.78 1.24 -3.78
C TYR A 52 -4.20 1.26 -3.21
N LEU A 53 -4.38 1.71 -1.97
CA LEU A 53 -5.70 1.81 -1.34
C LEU A 53 -6.62 2.81 -2.06
N ILE A 54 -6.09 3.98 -2.44
CA ILE A 54 -6.84 4.99 -3.20
C ILE A 54 -7.28 4.42 -4.55
N LEU A 55 -6.35 3.81 -5.30
CA LEU A 55 -6.65 3.20 -6.59
C LEU A 55 -7.70 2.10 -6.47
N LYS A 56 -7.61 1.28 -5.42
CA LYS A 56 -8.59 0.23 -5.14
C LYS A 56 -9.97 0.80 -4.79
N LEU A 57 -10.03 1.89 -4.02
CA LEU A 57 -11.28 2.57 -3.71
C LEU A 57 -11.94 3.16 -4.97
N ILE A 58 -11.15 3.80 -5.84
CA ILE A 58 -11.64 4.33 -7.13
C ILE A 58 -12.16 3.20 -8.00
N GLN A 59 -11.41 2.11 -8.14
CA GLN A 59 -11.85 0.95 -8.91
C GLN A 59 -13.15 0.35 -8.38
N ARG A 60 -13.26 0.21 -7.04
CA ARG A 60 -14.47 -0.34 -6.42
C ARG A 60 -15.70 0.52 -6.72
N ARG A 61 -15.58 1.86 -6.63
CA ARG A 61 -16.66 2.78 -6.98
C ARG A 61 -17.04 2.67 -8.46
N TYR A 62 -16.06 2.67 -9.35
CA TYR A 62 -16.30 2.58 -10.79
C TYR A 62 -16.96 1.26 -11.22
N PHE A 63 -16.61 0.14 -10.56
CA PHE A 63 -17.25 -1.15 -10.84
C PHE A 63 -18.69 -1.23 -10.33
N THR A 64 -18.99 -0.65 -9.16
CA THR A 64 -20.35 -0.58 -8.62
C THR A 64 -21.28 0.25 -9.51
N GLU A 65 -20.80 1.39 -10.02
CA GLU A 65 -21.58 2.27 -10.90
C GLU A 65 -21.88 1.59 -12.26
N LYS A 66 -20.95 0.78 -12.76
CA LYS A 66 -21.11 0.04 -14.02
C LYS A 66 -22.07 -1.15 -13.91
N SER A 67 -22.18 -1.78 -12.74
CA SER A 67 -23.20 -2.80 -12.51
C SER A 67 -24.61 -2.19 -12.43
N GLU A 68 -24.76 -1.01 -11.83
CA GLU A 68 -26.07 -0.35 -11.69
C GLU A 68 -26.63 0.17 -13.02
N THR A 69 -25.78 0.59 -13.96
CA THR A 69 -26.21 1.04 -15.30
C THR A 69 -26.47 -0.08 -16.29
N SER A 70 -26.04 -1.32 -16.00
CA SER A 70 -26.28 -2.48 -16.87
C SER A 70 -27.55 -3.26 -16.49
N GLU A 71 -28.16 -2.95 -15.35
CA GLU A 71 -29.41 -3.53 -14.86
C GLU A 71 -30.63 -2.59 -15.03
N ALA A 72 -30.43 -1.39 -15.58
CA ALA A 72 -31.47 -0.42 -15.94
C ALA A 72 -31.74 -0.40 -17.45
#